data_AF-A0A949VJY3-F1
#
_entry.id   AF-A0A949VJY3-F1
#
_cell.length_a   1.000
_cell.length_b   1.000
_cell.length_c   1.000
_cell.angle_alpha   90.00
_cell.angle_beta   90.00
_cell.angle_gamma   90.00
#
_symmetry.space_group_name_H-M   'P 1'
#
loop_
_entity.id
_entity.type
_entity.pdbx_description
1 polymer ?
#
loop_
_entity_poly.entity_id
_entity_poly.type
_entity_poly.pdbx_seq_one_letter_code
_entity_poly.pdbx_strand_id
1 'polypeptide(L)' 'MSYAVQVLPEATEEVAAIFAYYEGEKPGLGHRFQQALNECYQSLALNPSGQKRKGGLPPCDGPQVPVPRGV' A
#
# COMPACT_ATOMS: atom_id res chain seq x y z
N MET A 1 3.23 22.29 5.75
CA MET A 1 3.35 22.23 4.28
C MET A 1 2.93 20.84 3.87
N SER A 2 1.86 20.69 3.10
CA SER A 2 1.36 19.38 2.64
C SER A 2 1.64 19.23 1.14
N TYR A 3 2.02 18.02 0.74
CA TYR A 3 2.29 17.63 -0.63
C TYR A 3 1.09 16.89 -1.20
N ALA A 4 0.85 17.03 -2.50
CA ALA A 4 -0.17 16.25 -3.20
C ALA A 4 0.41 14.89 -3.58
N VAL A 5 -0.20 13.81 -3.07
CA VAL A 5 0.08 12.45 -3.54
C VAL A 5 -0.76 12.20 -4.78
N GLN A 6 -0.11 11.87 -5.89
CA GLN A 6 -0.77 11.47 -7.12
C GLN A 6 -0.57 9.97 -7.32
N VAL A 7 -1.67 9.25 -7.48
CA VAL A 7 -1.66 7.81 -7.78
C VAL A 7 -1.84 7.65 -9.29
N LEU A 8 -0.93 6.92 -9.92
CA LEU A 8 -1.00 6.65 -11.35
C LEU A 8 -2.14 5.67 -11.68
N PRO A 9 -2.69 5.70 -12.91
CA PRO A 9 -3.72 4.76 -13.33
C PRO A 9 -3.30 3.30 -13.14
N GLU A 10 -2.06 2.96 -13.49
CA GLU A 10 -1.52 1.60 -13.37
C GLU A 10 -1.48 1.14 -11.91
N ALA A 11 -1.06 2.02 -10.99
CA ALA A 11 -1.07 1.74 -9.57
C ALA A 11 -2.51 1.60 -9.01
N THR A 12 -3.48 2.27 -9.61
CA THR A 12 -4.90 2.13 -9.23
C THR A 12 -5.43 0.75 -9.59
N GLU A 13 -5.05 0.23 -10.76
CA GLU A 13 -5.40 -1.13 -11.19
C GLU A 13 -4.78 -2.20 -10.27
N GLU A 14 -3.51 -2.03 -9.90
CA GLU A 14 -2.83 -2.93 -8.95
C GLU A 14 -3.52 -2.93 -7.58
N VAL A 15 -3.88 -1.76 -7.06
CA VAL A 15 -4.59 -1.64 -5.77
C VAL A 15 -5.94 -2.36 -5.82
N ALA A 16 -6.68 -2.26 -6.93
CA ALA A 16 -7.94 -2.96 -7.10
C ALA A 16 -7.75 -4.49 -7.14
N ALA A 17 -6.71 -4.98 -7.82
CA ALA A 17 -6.39 -6.40 -7.87
C ALA A 17 -6.01 -6.95 -6.48
N ILE A 18 -5.17 -6.22 -5.73
CA ILE A 18 -4.75 -6.59 -4.38
C ILE A 18 -5.93 -6.56 -3.40
N PHE A 19 -6.82 -5.58 -3.51
CA PHE A 19 -8.05 -5.52 -2.72
C PHE A 19 -8.89 -6.79 -2.94
N ALA A 20 -9.14 -7.13 -4.21
CA ALA A 20 -9.95 -8.30 -4.56
C ALA A 20 -9.31 -9.61 -4.07
N TYR A 21 -7.98 -9.72 -4.17
CA TYR A 21 -7.22 -10.85 -3.63
C TYR A 21 -7.47 -11.01 -2.12
N TYR A 22 -7.26 -9.96 -1.33
CA TYR A 22 -7.43 -10.02 0.12
C TYR A 22 -8.87 -10.26 0.55
N GLU A 23 -9.83 -9.63 -0.13
CA GLU A 23 -11.24 -9.84 0.17
C GLU A 23 -11.69 -11.29 -0.15
N GLY A 24 -11.10 -11.89 -1.18
CA GLY A 24 -11.27 -13.30 -1.52
C GLY A 24 -10.64 -14.27 -0.50
N GLU A 25 -9.51 -13.92 0.11
CA GLU A 25 -8.90 -14.71 1.19
C GLU A 25 -9.72 -14.64 2.48
N LYS A 26 -10.15 -13.44 2.87
CA LYS A 26 -10.93 -13.22 4.07
C LYS A 26 -11.82 -11.98 3.93
N PRO A 27 -13.14 -12.11 4.11
CA PRO A 27 -14.03 -10.96 4.12
C PRO A 27 -13.57 -9.88 5.11
N GLY A 28 -13.54 -8.64 4.65
CA GLY A 28 -13.09 -7.45 5.39
C GLY A 28 -11.58 -7.19 5.35
N LEU A 29 -10.76 -8.09 4.79
CA LEU A 29 -9.32 -7.90 4.70
C LEU A 29 -8.94 -6.88 3.60
N GLY A 30 -9.65 -6.88 2.47
CA GLY A 30 -9.46 -5.88 1.41
C GLY A 30 -9.72 -4.46 1.93
N HIS A 31 -10.78 -4.30 2.74
CA HIS A 31 -11.08 -3.03 3.40
C HIS A 31 -9.97 -2.58 4.36
N ARG A 32 -9.39 -3.50 5.15
CA ARG A 32 -8.24 -3.19 6.02
C ARG A 32 -7.01 -2.78 5.24
N PHE A 33 -6.73 -3.46 4.12
CA PHE A 33 -5.67 -3.10 3.19
C PHE A 33 -5.87 -1.67 2.65
N GLN A 34 -7.07 -1.37 2.15
CA GLN A 34 -7.40 -0.04 1.61
C GLN A 34 -7.24 1.06 2.67
N GLN A 35 -7.64 0.79 3.92
CA GLN A 35 -7.45 1.73 5.02
C GLN A 35 -5.96 2.00 5.28
N ALA A 36 -5.15 0.94 5.41
CA ALA A 36 -3.72 1.07 5.64
C ALA A 36 -3.01 1.82 4.50
N LEU A 37 -3.44 1.59 3.26
CA LEU A 37 -2.91 2.30 2.10
C LEU A 37 -3.24 3.80 2.14
N ASN A 38 -4.47 4.16 2.51
CA ASN A 38 -4.86 5.56 2.68
C ASN A 38 -4.06 6.26 3.80
N GLU A 39 -3.83 5.58 4.92
CA GLU A 39 -2.99 6.10 6.01
C GLU A 39 -1.53 6.34 5.54
N CYS A 40 -1.02 5.47 4.67
CA CYS A 40 0.28 5.63 4.03
C CYS A 40 0.32 6.88 3.13
N TYR A 41 -0.68 7.08 2.26
CA TYR A 41 -0.77 8.27 1.41
C TYR A 41 -0.85 9.56 2.22
N GLN A 42 -1.61 9.58 3.31
CA GLN A 42 -1.67 10.74 4.20
C GLN A 42 -0.31 11.02 4.86
N SER A 43 0.40 9.97 5.27
CA SER A 43 1.73 10.11 5.86
C SER A 43 2.76 10.66 4.86
N LEU A 44 2.71 10.20 3.60
CA LEU A 44 3.55 10.71 2.51
C LEU A 44 3.22 12.15 2.14
N ALA A 45 1.94 12.52 2.14
CA ALA A 45 1.51 13.90 1.90
C ALA A 45 2.07 14.86 2.96
N LEU A 46 2.26 14.41 4.20
CA LEU A 46 2.83 15.23 5.27
C LEU A 46 4.37 15.21 5.29
N ASN A 47 4.99 14.08 4.96
CA ASN A 47 6.43 13.88 5.02
C ASN A 47 6.93 13.02 3.84
N PRO A 48 7.13 13.61 2.64
CA PRO A 48 7.48 12.85 1.43
C PRO A 48 8.91 12.27 1.49
N SER A 49 9.80 12.87 2.28
CA SER A 49 11.18 12.41 2.46
C SER A 49 11.31 11.12 3.29
N GLY A 50 10.18 10.58 3.77
CA GLY A 50 10.12 9.36 4.57
C GLY A 50 10.47 9.58 6.05
N GLN A 51 9.71 8.95 6.93
CA GLN A 51 10.13 8.75 8.32
C GLN A 51 11.34 7.80 8.34
N LYS A 52 12.52 8.29 8.73
CA LYS A 52 13.64 7.41 9.11
C LYS A 52 13.24 6.64 10.37
N ARG A 53 12.70 5.43 10.22
CA ARG A 53 12.53 4.51 11.35
C ARG A 53 13.92 4.11 11.85
N LYS A 54 14.28 4.50 13.09
CA LYS A 54 15.46 3.97 13.78
C LYS A 54 15.27 2.44 13.93
N GLY A 55 15.93 1.67 13.08
CA GLY A 55 15.95 0.20 13.11
C GLY A 55 14.90 -0.54 12.28
N GLY A 56 14.16 0.11 11.37
CA GLY A 56 13.03 -0.51 10.67
C GLY A 56 13.23 -0.61 9.16
N LEU A 57 12.81 -1.73 8.57
CA LEU A 57 12.68 -1.94 7.11
C LEU A 57 12.10 -0.70 6.41
N PRO A 58 12.51 -0.44 5.14
CA PRO A 58 12.05 0.71 4.38
C PRO A 58 10.51 0.75 4.33
N PRO A 59 9.89 1.94 4.44
CA PRO A 59 8.45 2.09 4.47
C PRO A 59 7.92 1.99 3.03
N CYS A 60 7.95 0.80 2.44
CA CYS A 60 7.36 0.44 1.14
C CYS A 60 7.44 -1.06 0.86
N ASP A 61 8.14 -1.87 1.67
CA ASP A 61 7.94 -3.32 1.64
C ASP A 61 6.54 -3.60 2.18
N GLY A 62 5.59 -3.73 1.25
CA GLY A 62 4.28 -4.29 1.54
C GLY A 62 4.42 -5.66 2.22
N PRO A 63 3.31 -6.24 2.70
CA PRO A 63 3.32 -7.67 2.99
C PRO A 63 3.93 -8.39 1.78
N GLN A 64 5.00 -9.17 1.99
CA GLN A 64 5.52 -10.09 0.98
C GLN A 64 4.42 -11.12 0.71
N VAL A 65 3.46 -10.76 -0.13
CA VAL A 65 2.58 -11.72 -0.78
C VAL A 65 3.50 -12.43 -1.77
N PRO A 66 3.77 -13.73 -1.61
CA PRO A 66 4.61 -14.45 -2.56
C PRO A 66 3.93 -14.37 -3.92
N VAL A 67 4.56 -13.65 -4.86
CA VAL A 67 4.15 -13.66 -6.27
C VAL A 67 4.33 -15.10 -6.77
N PRO A 68 3.27 -15.81 -7.19
CA PRO A 68 3.46 -17.12 -7.81
C PRO A 68 4.24 -16.92 -9.11
N ARG A 69 5.50 -17.39 -9.15
CA ARG A 69 6.24 -17.49 -10.41
C ARG A 69 5.46 -18.43 -11.32
N GLY A 70 5.06 -17.91 -12.48
CA GLY A 70 4.33 -18.64 -13.49
C GLY A 70 5.00 -19.96 -13.87
N VAL A 71 4.13 -20.92 -14.22
CA VAL A 71 4.45 -22.17 -14.91
C VAL A 71 4.96 -21.86 -16.31
#